data_AF-A0ABD6ETK3-F1
#
_entry.id   AF-A0ABD6ETK3-F1
#
_cell.length_a   1.000
_cell.length_b   1.000
_cell.length_c   1.000
_cell.angle_alpha   90.00
_cell.angle_beta   90.00
_cell.angle_gamma   90.00
#
_symmetry.space_group_name_H-M   'P 1'
#
loop_
_entity.id
_entity.type
_entity.pdbx_description
1 polymer ?
#
loop_
_entity_poly.entity_id
_entity_poly.type
_entity_poly.pdbx_seq_one_letter_code
_entity_poly.pdbx_strand_id
1 'polypeptide(L)' 'MMLILVLFFIILSLWLLRSLYLDKLQIENLSDRAVLITGCRTGFGRGLVEKCLREGMTVFAGCHTQQVRYFQEWKL' A
#
# COMPACT_ATOMS: atom_id res chain seq x y z
N MET A 1 10.55 37.32 -16.50
CA MET A 1 11.46 36.16 -16.67
C MET A 1 11.93 35.61 -15.32
N MET A 2 12.60 36.40 -14.47
CA MET A 2 13.07 35.94 -13.14
C MET A 2 11.96 35.42 -12.21
N LEU A 3 10.81 36.10 -12.17
CA LEU A 3 9.69 35.74 -11.29
C LEU A 3 9.03 34.40 -11.66
N ILE A 4 9.00 34.08 -12.96
CA ILE A 4 8.45 32.81 -13.47
C ILE A 4 9.37 31.65 -13.06
N LEU A 5 10.69 31.83 -13.13
CA LEU A 5 11.66 30.83 -12.69
C LEU A 5 11.52 30.54 -11.18
N VAL A 6 11.40 31.59 -10.37
CA VAL A 6 11.21 31.45 -8.91
C VAL A 6 9.94 30.65 -8.60
N LEU A 7 8.82 30.97 -9.25
CA LEU A 7 7.57 30.22 -9.08
C LEU A 7 7.71 28.75 -9.49
N PHE A 8 8.40 28.47 -10.61
CA PHE A 8 8.65 27.11 -11.06
C PHE A 8 9.45 26.28 -10.05
N PHE A 9 10.51 26.86 -9.48
CA PHE A 9 11.31 26.19 -8.45
C PHE A 9 10.52 25.95 -7.15
N ILE A 10 9.64 26.87 -6.75
CA ILE A 10 8.76 26.69 -5.59
C ILE A 10 7.79 25.53 -5.83
N ILE A 11 7.18 25.44 -7.01
CA ILE A 11 6.26 24.34 -7.35
C ILE A 11 7.01 23.00 -7.36
N LEU A 12 8.20 22.97 -7.96
CA LEU A 12 9.02 21.76 -8.03
C LEU A 12 9.46 21.28 -6.65
N SER A 13 9.89 22.20 -5.77
CA SER A 13 10.29 21.86 -4.40
C SER A 13 9.11 21.34 -3.57
N LEU A 14 7.93 21.97 -3.69
CA LEU A 14 6.71 21.49 -3.04
C LEU A 14 6.30 20.10 -3.55
N TRP A 15 6.44 19.84 -4.85
CA TRP A 15 6.14 18.53 -5.44
C TRP A 15 7.10 17.44 -4.95
N LEU A 16 8.39 17.74 -4.90
CA LEU A 16 9.42 16.85 -4.35
C LEU A 16 9.19 16.57 -2.86
N LEU A 17 8.94 17.60 -2.06
CA LEU A 17 8.60 17.44 -0.64
C LEU A 17 7.36 16.56 -0.47
N ARG A 18 6.31 16.81 -1.25
CA ARG A 18 5.07 16.04 -1.19
C ARG A 18 5.31 14.56 -1.55
N SER A 19 6.09 14.27 -2.60
CA SER A 19 6.42 12.90 -2.98
C SER A 19 7.18 12.21 -1.86
N LEU A 20 8.24 12.84 -1.34
CA LEU A 20 9.06 12.26 -0.29
C LEU A 20 8.29 12.04 1.02
N TYR A 21 7.35 12.94 1.35
CA TYR A 21 6.54 12.82 2.56
C TYR A 21 5.42 11.78 2.40
N LEU A 22 4.78 11.68 1.23
CA LEU A 22 3.77 10.64 0.93
C LEU A 22 4.39 9.25 0.83
N ASP A 23 5.59 9.15 0.26
CA ASP A 23 6.33 7.88 0.19
C ASP A 23 6.76 7.41 1.59
N LYS A 24 7.13 8.34 2.48
CA LYS A 24 7.43 8.06 3.90
C LYS A 24 6.21 7.94 4.80
N LEU A 25 5.03 8.33 4.34
CA LEU A 25 3.73 8.01 4.95
C LEU A 25 3.28 6.59 4.62
N GLN A 26 4.17 5.74 4.09
CA GLN A 26 4.07 4.30 4.32
C GLN A 26 4.03 4.09 5.84
N ILE A 27 2.82 3.87 6.34
CA ILE A 27 2.50 3.69 7.76
C ILE A 27 3.54 2.74 8.37
N GLU A 28 4.44 3.28 9.20
CA GLU A 28 5.38 2.45 9.95
C GLU A 28 4.60 1.50 10.88
N ASN A 29 5.07 0.27 11.04
CA ASN A 29 4.40 -0.81 11.77
C ASN A 29 3.08 -1.32 11.14
N LEU A 30 3.11 -1.59 9.83
CA LEU A 30 2.04 -2.38 9.20
C LEU A 30 2.04 -3.84 9.66
N SER A 31 3.23 -4.42 9.88
CA SER A 31 3.42 -5.83 10.22
C SER A 31 2.68 -6.28 11.49
N ASP A 32 2.47 -5.38 12.45
CA ASP A 32 1.78 -5.67 13.71
C ASP A 32 0.25 -5.52 13.62
N ARG A 33 -0.29 -5.26 12.43
CA ARG A 33 -1.73 -5.05 12.22
C ARG A 33 -2.36 -6.19 11.45
N ALA A 34 -3.56 -6.58 11.90
CA ALA A 34 -4.42 -7.51 11.18
C ALA A 34 -5.43 -6.77 10.30
N VAL A 35 -5.60 -7.21 9.05
CA VAL A 35 -6.56 -6.64 8.08
C VAL A 35 -7.52 -7.71 7.55
N LEU A 36 -8.81 -7.41 7.55
CA LEU A 36 -9.85 -8.24 6.94
C LEU A 36 -10.23 -7.66 5.57
N ILE A 37 -10.03 -8.42 4.51
CA ILE A 37 -10.33 -8.02 3.14
C ILE A 37 -11.48 -8.87 2.60
N THR A 38 -12.64 -8.24 2.37
CA THR A 38 -13.79 -8.88 1.72
C THR A 38 -13.75 -8.70 0.21
N GLY A 39 -14.28 -9.66 -0.57
CA GLY A 39 -14.37 -9.53 -2.03
C GLY A 39 -13.04 -9.72 -2.77
N CYS A 40 -12.12 -10.50 -2.20
CA CYS A 40 -10.76 -10.70 -2.71
C CYS A 40 -10.63 -11.73 -3.86
N ARG A 41 -11.72 -12.10 -4.53
CA ARG A 41 -11.70 -13.18 -5.55
C ARG A 41 -10.77 -12.86 -6.72
N THR A 42 -10.85 -11.63 -7.23
CA THR A 42 -10.16 -11.14 -8.42
C THR A 42 -9.97 -9.61 -8.36
N GLY A 43 -9.24 -9.05 -9.32
CA GLY A 43 -9.10 -7.61 -9.50
C GLY A 43 -8.41 -6.94 -8.31
N PHE A 44 -8.95 -5.80 -7.89
CA PHE A 44 -8.37 -4.98 -6.83
C PHE A 44 -8.22 -5.73 -5.50
N GLY A 45 -9.24 -6.49 -5.08
CA GLY A 45 -9.22 -7.18 -3.79
C GLY A 45 -8.09 -8.22 -3.68
N ARG A 46 -7.73 -8.88 -4.79
CA ARG A 46 -6.58 -9.79 -4.84
C ARG A 46 -5.26 -9.02 -4.74
N GLY A 47 -5.12 -7.93 -5.51
CA GLY A 47 -3.92 -7.08 -5.45
C GLY A 47 -3.72 -6.45 -4.07
N LEU A 48 -4.81 -6.13 -3.36
CA LEU A 48 -4.77 -5.63 -1.99
C LEU A 48 -4.22 -6.69 -1.04
N VAL A 49 -4.73 -7.93 -1.07
CA VAL A 49 -4.21 -9.05 -0.26
C VAL A 49 -2.71 -9.24 -0.52
N GLU A 50 -2.29 -9.30 -1.79
CA GLU A 50 -0.89 -9.49 -2.16
C GLU A 50 0.01 -8.35 -1.67
N LYS A 51 -0.44 -7.10 -1.75
CA LYS A 51 0.30 -5.95 -1.20
C LYS A 51 0.39 -6.06 0.32
N CYS A 52 -0.72 -6.35 0.99
CA CYS A 52 -0.77 -6.46 2.44
C CYS A 52 0.16 -7.55 2.99
N LEU A 53 0.23 -8.70 2.32
CA LEU A 53 1.17 -9.77 2.68
C LEU A 53 2.64 -9.37 2.46
N ARG A 54 2.95 -8.67 1.36
CA ARG A 54 4.33 -8.18 1.09
C ARG A 54 4.82 -7.19 2.13
N GLU A 55 3.92 -6.38 2.70
CA GLU A 55 4.20 -5.46 3.80
C GLU A 55 4.23 -6.16 5.18
N GLY A 56 4.14 -7.49 5.22
CA GLY A 56 4.24 -8.30 6.44
C GLY A 56 3.01 -8.28 7.34
N MET A 57 1.85 -7.82 6.84
CA MET A 57 0.62 -7.76 7.64
C MET A 57 -0.04 -9.12 7.80
N THR A 58 -0.76 -9.30 8.92
CA THR A 58 -1.67 -10.45 9.06
C THR A 58 -2.94 -10.20 8.26
N VAL A 59 -3.22 -11.01 7.22
CA VAL A 59 -4.35 -10.79 6.30
C VAL A 59 -5.38 -11.90 6.40
N PHE A 60 -6.63 -11.53 6.70
CA PHE A 60 -7.80 -12.40 6.60
C PHE A 60 -8.57 -12.09 5.31
N ALA A 61 -8.59 -13.03 4.39
CA ALA A 61 -9.21 -12.85 3.08
C ALA A 61 -10.58 -13.54 3.03
N GLY A 62 -11.66 -12.75 2.98
CA GLY A 62 -13.04 -13.23 2.89
C GLY A 62 -13.57 -13.18 1.46
N CYS A 63 -13.87 -14.34 0.88
CA CYS A 63 -14.53 -14.44 -0.42
C CYS A 63 -15.75 -15.37 -0.34
N HIS A 64 -16.78 -15.09 -1.15
CA HIS A 64 -17.98 -15.95 -1.27
C HIS A 64 -17.66 -17.35 -1.85
N THR A 65 -16.42 -17.61 -2.29
CA THR A 65 -16.01 -18.90 -2.85
C THR A 65 -15.25 -19.71 -1.80
N GLN A 66 -15.71 -20.94 -1.54
CA GLN A 66 -15.10 -21.93 -0.63
C GLN A 66 -13.78 -22.51 -1.18
N GLN A 67 -12.91 -21.69 -1.76
CA GLN A 67 -11.53 -22.07 -2.02
C GLN A 67 -10.69 -21.59 -0.84
N VAL A 68 -10.71 -22.36 0.24
CA VAL A 68 -9.78 -22.20 1.36
C VAL A 68 -8.40 -22.61 0.84
N ARG A 69 -7.66 -21.66 0.28
CA ARG A 69 -6.23 -21.86 0.07
C ARG A 69 -5.59 -21.66 1.43
N TYR A 70 -5.37 -22.78 2.13
CA TYR A 70 -4.66 -22.79 3.41
C TYR A 70 -3.38 -21.98 3.25
N PHE A 71 -3.19 -21.08 4.19
CA PHE A 71 -2.01 -20.27 4.41
C PHE A 71 -0.84 -21.25 4.62
N GLN A 72 -0.22 -21.71 3.54
CA GLN A 72 1.03 -22.46 3.61
C GLN A 72 2.08 -21.51 4.16
N GLU A 73 2.51 -21.80 5.39
CA GLU A 73 3.86 -21.62 5.92
C GLU A 73 4.70 -20.54 5.23
N TRP A 74 4.57 -19.29 5.68
CA TRP A 74 5.58 -18.27 5.39
C TRP A 74 6.73 -18.41 6.38
N LYS A 75 7.58 -19.42 6.12
CA LYS A 75 9.03 -19.32 6.30
C LYS A 75 9.56 -18.46 5.14
N LEU A 76 9.76 -17.17 5.37
CA LEU A 76 10.80 -16.36 4.74
C LEU A 76 11.16 -15.26 5.74
#